data_AF-G0PIW6-F1
#
_entry.id   AF-G0PIW6-F1
#
_cell.length_a   1.000
_cell.length_b   1.000
_cell.length_c   1.000
_cell.angle_alpha   90.00
_cell.angle_beta   90.00
_cell.angle_gamma   90.00
#
_symmetry.space_group_name_H-M   'P 1'
#
loop_
_entity.id
_entity.type
_entity.pdbx_description
1 polymer ?
#
loop_
_entity_poly.entity_id
_entity_poly.type
_entity_poly.pdbx_seq_one_letter_code
_entity_poly.pdbx_strand_id
1 'polypeptide(L)'
;MKVAIEITKILKDIHGKGFLHRDLKSANCMIPYNQRNEKLILIDYNVGIKFGVPKNPRTQSLRRLPIPTRDFAFHKCIYSALRAGEGTGCQETEDLEQLIYLLMETRDIFPFSGTAEEFAQQKKDFRQEPASFLTQANVFLYPVIDVILKQEFGVRPDYKKILKVMRQNGYIINENAPFEVKTSSTGKPYIE
;
A
#
# COMPACT_ATOMS: atom_id res chain seq x y z
N MET A 1 -8.42 8.96 -0.22
CA MET A 1 -8.09 8.56 1.18
C MET A 1 -8.93 7.39 1.69
N LYS A 2 -10.25 7.31 1.42
CA LYS A 2 -11.10 6.15 1.79
C LYS A 2 -10.53 4.79 1.33
N VAL A 3 -10.10 4.69 0.07
CA VAL A 3 -9.40 3.52 -0.48
C VAL A 3 -8.19 3.13 0.38
N ALA A 4 -7.35 4.08 0.76
CA ALA A 4 -6.16 3.84 1.58
C ALA A 4 -6.48 3.27 2.96
N ILE A 5 -7.54 3.79 3.59
CA ILE A 5 -8.01 3.33 4.89
C ILE A 5 -8.47 1.86 4.79
N GLU A 6 -9.26 1.53 3.77
CA GLU A 6 -9.74 0.16 3.55
C GLU A 6 -8.60 -0.81 3.22
N ILE A 7 -7.68 -0.43 2.33
CA ILE A 7 -6.48 -1.24 2.06
C ILE A 7 -5.64 -1.42 3.33
N THR A 8 -5.45 -0.37 4.14
CA THR A 8 -4.70 -0.48 5.40
C THR A 8 -5.35 -1.45 6.37
N LYS A 9 -6.68 -1.49 6.45
CA LYS A 9 -7.43 -2.47 7.25
C LYS A 9 -7.21 -3.89 6.72
N ILE A 10 -7.28 -4.09 5.40
CA ILE A 10 -7.02 -5.38 4.76
C ILE A 10 -5.58 -5.85 5.04
N LEU A 11 -4.58 -4.98 4.82
CA LEU A 11 -3.18 -5.26 5.10
C LEU A 11 -2.97 -5.63 6.57
N LYS A 12 -3.53 -4.86 7.51
CA LYS A 12 -3.47 -5.17 8.95
C LYS A 12 -3.97 -6.59 9.25
N ASP A 13 -5.04 -7.01 8.60
CA ASP A 13 -5.68 -8.32 8.83
C ASP A 13 -4.86 -9.47 8.21
N ILE A 14 -4.40 -9.35 6.96
CA ILE A 14 -3.57 -10.39 6.34
C ILE A 14 -2.19 -10.47 6.99
N HIS A 15 -1.61 -9.33 7.37
CA HIS A 15 -0.35 -9.27 8.11
C HIS A 15 -0.53 -9.91 9.48
N GLY A 16 -1.66 -9.68 10.16
CA GLY A 16 -1.99 -10.35 11.42
C GLY A 16 -2.13 -11.87 11.32
N LYS A 17 -2.40 -12.40 10.12
CA LYS A 17 -2.42 -13.85 9.82
C LYS A 17 -1.07 -14.38 9.34
N GLY A 18 -0.06 -13.52 9.20
CA GLY A 18 1.28 -13.90 8.79
C GLY A 18 1.48 -14.02 7.29
N PHE A 19 0.71 -13.29 6.47
CA PHE A 19 0.87 -13.22 5.02
C PHE A 19 1.22 -11.81 4.56
N LEU A 20 2.14 -11.68 3.60
CA LEU A 20 2.39 -10.47 2.82
C LEU A 20 1.71 -10.60 1.45
N HIS A 21 1.30 -9.48 0.86
CA HIS A 21 0.74 -9.42 -0.49
C HIS A 21 1.82 -9.28 -1.58
N ARG A 22 2.76 -8.34 -1.43
CA ARG A 22 3.90 -8.03 -2.32
C ARG A 22 3.57 -7.54 -3.75
N ASP A 23 2.32 -7.23 -4.05
CA ASP A 23 1.88 -6.73 -5.37
C ASP A 23 0.67 -5.80 -5.24
N LEU A 24 0.80 -4.78 -4.39
CA LEU A 24 -0.26 -3.80 -4.24
C LEU A 24 -0.19 -2.76 -5.38
N LYS A 25 -1.26 -2.68 -6.17
CA LYS A 25 -1.47 -1.75 -7.29
C LYS A 25 -2.96 -1.58 -7.56
N SER A 26 -3.34 -0.53 -8.29
CA SER A 26 -4.76 -0.23 -8.57
C SER A 26 -5.50 -1.41 -9.21
N ALA A 27 -4.83 -2.13 -10.14
CA ALA A 27 -5.39 -3.28 -10.84
C ALA A 27 -5.76 -4.47 -9.93
N ASN A 28 -5.22 -4.54 -8.71
CA ASN A 28 -5.51 -5.59 -7.73
C ASN A 28 -6.57 -5.15 -6.69
N CYS A 29 -7.08 -3.93 -6.81
CA CYS A 29 -8.16 -3.41 -5.96
C CYS A 29 -9.48 -3.49 -6.73
N MET A 30 -10.47 -4.18 -6.18
CA MET A 30 -11.78 -4.36 -6.84
C MET A 30 -12.91 -3.83 -5.95
N ILE A 31 -13.98 -3.37 -6.61
CA ILE A 31 -15.27 -3.09 -5.98
C ILE A 31 -16.29 -4.06 -6.59
N PRO A 32 -16.93 -4.93 -5.78
CA PRO A 32 -17.90 -5.89 -6.28
C PRO A 32 -19.11 -5.20 -6.93
N TYR A 33 -19.38 -5.51 -8.19
CA TYR A 33 -20.58 -5.05 -8.90
C TYR A 33 -21.82 -5.75 -8.31
N ASN A 34 -22.86 -4.98 -7.95
CA ASN A 34 -24.19 -5.44 -7.47
C ASN A 34 -24.32 -5.91 -6.01
N GLN A 35 -23.37 -5.60 -5.10
CA GLN A 35 -23.58 -5.86 -3.67
C GLN A 35 -23.98 -4.59 -2.92
N ARG A 36 -25.16 -4.58 -2.27
CA ARG A 36 -25.48 -3.57 -1.25
C ARG A 36 -24.39 -3.63 -0.17
N ASN A 37 -23.69 -2.52 0.06
CA ASN A 37 -22.48 -2.37 0.91
C ASN A 37 -21.15 -2.69 0.19
N GLU A 38 -20.88 -1.98 -0.92
CA GLU A 38 -19.65 -2.07 -1.71
C GLU A 38 -18.40 -1.81 -0.85
N LYS A 39 -17.79 -2.90 -0.35
CA LYS A 39 -16.49 -2.89 0.30
C LYS A 39 -15.41 -3.15 -0.75
N LEU A 40 -14.32 -2.41 -0.65
CA LEU A 40 -13.14 -2.66 -1.46
C LEU A 40 -12.55 -4.03 -1.09
N ILE A 41 -12.18 -4.82 -2.09
CA ILE A 41 -11.49 -6.10 -1.93
C ILE A 41 -10.12 -6.02 -2.59
N LEU A 42 -9.16 -6.71 -1.97
CA LEU A 42 -7.81 -6.89 -2.50
C LEU A 42 -7.70 -8.31 -3.05
N ILE A 43 -7.28 -8.44 -4.30
CA ILE A 43 -7.17 -9.72 -5.02
C ILE A 43 -5.73 -9.97 -5.46
N ASP A 44 -5.50 -11.12 -6.10
CA ASP A 44 -4.22 -11.53 -6.69
C ASP A 44 -3.07 -11.68 -5.68
N TYR A 45 -3.12 -12.81 -4.96
CA TYR A 45 -2.09 -13.22 -4.01
C TYR A 45 -1.01 -14.12 -4.65
N ASN A 46 -0.85 -14.11 -5.99
CA ASN A 46 0.05 -15.03 -6.70
C ASN A 46 1.52 -14.87 -6.29
N VAL A 47 1.93 -13.64 -5.94
CA VAL A 47 3.26 -13.36 -5.38
C VAL A 47 3.22 -13.16 -3.87
N GLY A 48 2.07 -13.40 -3.22
CA GLY A 48 1.94 -13.35 -1.77
C GLY A 48 2.77 -14.44 -1.09
N ILE A 49 3.16 -14.21 0.16
CA ILE A 49 3.96 -15.19 0.90
C ILE A 49 3.63 -15.21 2.38
N LYS A 50 3.72 -16.39 2.97
CA LYS A 50 3.65 -16.56 4.42
C LYS A 50 4.96 -16.12 5.07
N PHE A 51 4.93 -15.03 5.83
CA PHE A 51 6.08 -14.54 6.59
C PHE A 51 6.01 -14.85 8.09
N GLY A 52 4.89 -15.38 8.57
CA GLY A 52 4.71 -15.60 10.00
C GLY A 52 3.74 -16.72 10.33
N VAL A 53 3.91 -17.27 11.53
CA VAL A 53 2.95 -18.19 12.15
C VAL A 53 2.47 -17.57 13.46
N PRO A 54 1.15 -17.55 13.74
CA PRO A 54 0.64 -17.09 15.02
C PRO A 54 1.32 -17.81 16.20
N LYS A 55 1.88 -17.04 17.14
CA LYS A 55 2.45 -17.61 18.39
C LYS A 55 1.35 -17.94 19.39
N ASN A 56 0.30 -17.13 19.44
CA ASN A 56 -0.80 -17.26 20.36
C ASN A 56 -2.10 -16.86 19.65
N PRO A 57 -3.14 -17.71 19.59
CA PRO A 57 -4.40 -17.37 18.92
C PRO A 57 -5.11 -16.12 19.47
N ARG A 58 -4.83 -15.74 20.72
CA ARG A 58 -5.41 -14.56 21.39
C ARG A 58 -4.63 -13.28 21.14
N THR A 59 -3.42 -13.36 20.60
CA THR A 59 -2.61 -12.18 20.28
C THR A 59 -2.24 -12.20 18.80
N GLN A 60 -2.23 -11.04 18.15
CA GLN A 60 -1.76 -10.95 16.77
C GLN A 60 -0.22 -10.94 16.69
N SER A 61 0.44 -11.71 17.57
CA SER A 61 1.90 -11.87 17.60
C SER A 61 2.32 -13.04 16.73
N LEU A 62 3.41 -12.87 16.00
CA LEU A 62 3.89 -13.83 15.02
C LEU A 62 5.30 -14.32 15.35
N ARG A 63 5.56 -15.59 15.04
CA ARG A 63 6.91 -16.10 14.84
C ARG A 63 7.25 -15.86 13.37
N ARG A 64 8.21 -14.97 13.12
CA ARG A 64 8.65 -14.65 11.76
C ARG A 64 9.33 -15.85 11.12
N LEU A 65 9.05 -16.03 9.83
CA LEU A 65 9.66 -17.01 8.96
C LEU A 65 10.65 -16.29 8.04
N PRO A 66 11.73 -16.96 7.60
CA PRO A 66 12.57 -16.44 6.52
C PRO A 66 11.74 -16.23 5.25
N ILE A 67 12.04 -15.16 4.53
CA ILE A 67 11.39 -14.82 3.26
C ILE A 67 12.46 -14.86 2.17
N PRO A 68 12.23 -15.58 1.05
CA PRO A 68 13.14 -15.55 -0.09
C PRO A 68 13.30 -14.13 -0.62
N THR A 69 14.53 -13.76 -0.97
CA THR A 69 14.85 -12.42 -1.48
C THR A 69 14.94 -12.35 -3.00
N ARG A 70 14.84 -13.49 -3.69
CA ARG A 70 15.03 -13.64 -5.15
C ARG A 70 14.02 -14.60 -5.78
N ASP A 71 12.82 -14.71 -5.21
CA ASP A 71 11.74 -15.55 -5.74
C ASP A 71 11.00 -14.90 -6.92
N PHE A 72 11.04 -13.57 -7.04
CA PHE A 72 10.46 -12.82 -8.16
C PHE A 72 11.38 -11.71 -8.66
N ALA A 73 11.15 -11.26 -9.89
CA ALA A 73 11.88 -10.15 -10.51
C ALA A 73 11.36 -8.78 -10.04
N PHE A 74 11.28 -8.55 -8.72
CA PHE A 74 10.78 -7.29 -8.15
C PHE A 74 11.55 -6.07 -8.66
N HIS A 75 12.87 -6.20 -8.90
CA HIS A 75 13.71 -5.15 -9.49
C HIS A 75 13.23 -4.64 -10.86
N LYS A 76 12.39 -5.38 -11.58
CA LYS A 76 11.80 -4.95 -12.87
C LYS A 76 10.41 -4.34 -12.71
N CYS A 77 9.82 -4.39 -11.53
CA CYS A 77 8.47 -3.90 -11.26
C CYS A 77 8.54 -2.50 -10.65
N ILE A 78 8.00 -1.51 -11.36
CA ILE A 78 7.97 -0.11 -10.91
C ILE A 78 7.17 0.08 -9.61
N TYR A 79 6.15 -0.76 -9.38
CA TYR A 79 5.34 -0.76 -8.17
C TYR A 79 5.97 -1.55 -7.01
N SER A 80 7.11 -2.21 -7.19
CA SER A 80 7.77 -2.91 -6.09
C SER A 80 8.32 -1.93 -5.06
N ALA A 81 8.23 -2.28 -3.78
CA ALA A 81 8.90 -1.54 -2.72
C ALA A 81 10.44 -1.56 -2.91
N LEU A 82 11.15 -0.53 -2.41
CA LEU A 82 12.59 -0.37 -2.67
C LEU A 82 13.39 -1.59 -2.21
N ARG A 83 13.14 -2.08 -0.99
CA ARG A 83 13.87 -3.25 -0.43
C ARG A 83 13.61 -4.53 -1.22
N ALA A 84 12.39 -4.70 -1.74
CA ALA A 84 12.02 -5.82 -2.60
C ALA A 84 12.82 -5.76 -3.92
N GLY A 85 12.89 -4.58 -4.54
CA GLY A 85 13.68 -4.33 -5.75
C GLY A 85 15.17 -4.57 -5.55
N GLU A 86 15.72 -4.19 -4.39
CA GLU A 86 17.14 -4.41 -4.05
C GLU A 86 17.46 -5.85 -3.61
N GLY A 87 16.45 -6.73 -3.47
CA GLY A 87 16.65 -8.10 -3.01
C GLY A 87 17.13 -8.17 -1.55
N THR A 88 16.77 -7.20 -0.72
CA THR A 88 17.12 -7.14 0.71
C THR A 88 15.98 -7.63 1.63
N GLY A 89 14.97 -8.26 1.03
CA GLY A 89 13.81 -8.87 1.68
C GLY A 89 12.59 -7.95 1.72
N CYS A 90 11.44 -8.55 2.05
CA CYS A 90 10.18 -7.84 2.21
C CYS A 90 9.60 -8.14 3.58
N GLN A 91 8.99 -7.17 4.23
CA GLN A 91 8.16 -7.34 5.42
C GLN A 91 6.87 -6.51 5.22
N GLU A 92 6.07 -6.37 6.28
CA GLU A 92 4.83 -5.60 6.25
C GLU A 92 5.04 -4.15 5.79
N THR A 93 6.22 -3.58 6.04
CA THR A 93 6.61 -2.22 5.62
C THR A 93 6.68 -2.06 4.11
N GLU A 94 7.04 -3.11 3.38
CA GLU A 94 7.10 -3.06 1.92
C GLU A 94 5.69 -3.02 1.32
N ASP A 95 4.73 -3.80 1.82
CA ASP A 95 3.33 -3.69 1.39
C ASP A 95 2.74 -2.29 1.68
N LEU A 96 3.14 -1.67 2.80
CA LEU A 96 2.77 -0.30 3.12
C LEU A 96 3.46 0.74 2.22
N GLU A 97 4.69 0.48 1.77
CA GLU A 97 5.35 1.35 0.78
C GLU A 97 4.63 1.26 -0.57
N GLN A 98 4.22 0.07 -1.00
CA GLN A 98 3.39 -0.08 -2.20
C GLN A 98 2.03 0.63 -2.07
N LEU A 99 1.49 0.73 -0.86
CA LEU A 99 0.28 1.52 -0.59
C LEU A 99 0.50 3.02 -0.83
N ILE A 100 1.70 3.54 -0.57
CA ILE A 100 2.04 4.92 -0.94
C ILE A 100 1.97 5.08 -2.45
N TYR A 101 2.55 4.14 -3.21
CA TYR A 101 2.55 4.22 -4.67
C TYR A 101 1.14 4.11 -5.25
N LEU A 102 0.29 3.23 -4.69
CA LEU A 102 -1.14 3.16 -5.01
C LEU A 102 -1.86 4.49 -4.74
N LEU A 103 -1.58 5.14 -3.60
CA LEU A 103 -2.17 6.43 -3.29
C LEU A 103 -1.78 7.51 -4.30
N MET A 104 -0.50 7.55 -4.69
CA MET A 104 0.00 8.47 -5.70
C MET A 104 -0.63 8.19 -7.07
N GLU A 105 -0.72 6.93 -7.46
CA GLU A 105 -1.39 6.48 -8.70
C GLU A 105 -2.86 6.92 -8.75
N THR A 106 -3.62 6.78 -7.66
CA THR A 106 -5.04 7.23 -7.60
C THR A 106 -5.22 8.75 -7.71
N ARG A 107 -4.11 9.50 -7.70
CA ARG A 107 -4.04 10.95 -7.87
C ARG A 107 -3.35 11.35 -9.16
N ASP A 108 -3.14 10.39 -10.06
CA ASP A 108 -2.40 10.53 -11.31
C ASP A 108 -0.96 11.06 -11.09
N ILE A 109 -0.34 10.68 -9.97
CA ILE A 109 1.06 10.99 -9.65
C ILE A 109 1.89 9.73 -9.90
N PHE A 110 2.77 9.80 -10.90
CA PHE A 110 3.67 8.71 -11.28
C PHE A 110 5.11 9.17 -11.07
N PRO A 111 5.64 9.09 -9.83
CA PRO A 111 6.92 9.69 -9.46
C PRO A 111 8.13 8.96 -10.05
N PHE A 112 7.91 7.76 -10.60
CA PHE A 112 8.96 6.88 -11.07
C PHE A 112 8.81 6.59 -12.56
N SER A 113 9.93 6.48 -13.27
CA SER A 113 9.96 6.14 -14.70
C SER A 113 11.34 5.68 -15.14
N GLY A 114 11.40 5.02 -16.30
CA GLY A 114 12.66 4.63 -16.93
C GLY A 114 13.06 3.17 -16.68
N THR A 115 14.36 2.89 -16.69
CA THR A 115 14.93 1.57 -16.43
C THR A 115 14.81 1.15 -14.96
N ALA A 116 15.11 -0.12 -14.67
CA ALA A 116 15.14 -0.65 -13.32
C ALA A 116 16.06 0.14 -12.39
N GLU A 117 17.23 0.53 -12.88
CA GLU A 117 18.22 1.32 -12.16
C GLU A 117 17.72 2.74 -11.90
N GLU A 118 17.07 3.35 -12.89
CA GLU A 118 16.55 4.72 -12.80
C GLU A 118 15.44 4.83 -11.75
N PHE A 119 14.42 3.97 -11.80
CA PHE A 119 13.36 4.02 -10.80
C PHE A 119 13.82 3.55 -9.42
N ALA A 120 14.84 2.68 -9.33
CA ALA A 120 15.42 2.31 -8.04
C ALA A 120 16.10 3.51 -7.37
N GLN A 121 16.81 4.33 -8.16
CA GLN A 121 17.39 5.58 -7.66
C GLN A 121 16.31 6.58 -7.26
N GLN A 122 15.29 6.80 -8.09
CA GLN A 122 14.19 7.72 -7.76
C GLN A 122 13.44 7.29 -6.47
N LYS A 123 13.32 5.99 -6.19
CA LYS A 123 12.75 5.49 -4.91
C LYS A 123 13.63 5.81 -3.71
N LYS A 124 14.96 5.82 -3.86
CA LYS A 124 15.88 6.26 -2.80
C LYS A 124 15.70 7.76 -2.53
N ASP A 125 15.65 8.55 -3.59
CA ASP A 125 15.44 10.00 -3.51
C ASP A 125 14.07 10.30 -2.86
N PHE A 126 13.03 9.57 -3.26
CA PHE A 126 11.69 9.65 -2.66
C PHE A 126 11.68 9.33 -1.16
N ARG A 127 12.44 8.33 -0.70
CA ARG A 127 12.53 8.04 0.74
C ARG A 127 13.26 9.13 1.53
N GLN A 128 14.18 9.86 0.90
CA GLN A 128 14.91 10.96 1.53
C GLN A 128 14.06 12.25 1.59
N GLU A 129 13.37 12.57 0.50
CA GLU A 129 12.61 13.81 0.36
C GLU A 129 11.24 13.56 -0.31
N PRO A 130 10.29 12.86 0.34
CA PRO A 130 9.03 12.48 -0.30
C PRO A 130 8.16 13.69 -0.67
N ALA A 131 8.35 14.83 -0.02
CA ALA A 131 7.60 16.05 -0.30
C ALA A 131 7.91 16.64 -1.69
N SER A 132 9.13 16.46 -2.22
CA SER A 132 9.52 17.00 -3.53
C SER A 132 8.82 16.28 -4.70
N PHE A 133 8.20 15.12 -4.43
CA PHE A 133 7.43 14.33 -5.39
C PHE A 133 5.93 14.63 -5.35
N LEU A 134 5.49 15.59 -4.52
CA LEU A 134 4.08 15.96 -4.38
C LEU A 134 3.84 17.37 -4.94
N THR A 135 2.76 17.51 -5.70
CA THR A 135 2.26 18.84 -6.09
C THR A 135 1.55 19.50 -4.92
N GLN A 136 1.35 20.83 -4.98
CA GLN A 136 0.61 21.58 -3.96
C GLN A 136 -0.78 20.99 -3.68
N ALA A 137 -1.47 20.48 -4.71
CA ALA A 137 -2.78 19.86 -4.58
C ALA A 137 -2.76 18.52 -3.82
N ASN A 138 -1.59 17.89 -3.69
CA ASN A 138 -1.43 16.56 -3.10
C ASN A 138 -0.54 16.55 -1.85
N VAL A 139 -0.11 17.72 -1.36
CA VAL A 139 0.73 17.84 -0.14
C VAL A 139 0.06 17.25 1.10
N PHE A 140 -1.27 17.15 1.12
CA PHE A 140 -2.02 16.47 2.19
C PHE A 140 -1.67 14.98 2.33
N LEU A 141 -1.05 14.35 1.32
CA LEU A 141 -0.56 12.97 1.40
C LEU A 141 0.72 12.86 2.22
N TYR A 142 1.52 13.93 2.33
CA TYR A 142 2.84 13.89 2.97
C TYR A 142 2.81 13.31 4.39
N PRO A 143 1.90 13.71 5.31
CA PRO A 143 1.86 13.13 6.65
C PRO A 143 1.61 11.62 6.65
N VAL A 144 0.81 11.13 5.68
CA VAL A 144 0.54 9.69 5.52
C VAL A 144 1.77 8.95 4.98
N ILE A 145 2.45 9.53 4.00
CA ILE A 145 3.70 8.99 3.45
C ILE A 145 4.77 8.92 4.54
N ASP A 146 4.95 10.01 5.28
CA ASP A 146 5.93 10.13 6.35
C ASP A 146 5.70 9.11 7.47
N VAL A 147 4.45 8.94 7.94
CA VAL A 147 4.17 7.96 8.99
C VAL A 147 4.40 6.52 8.54
N ILE A 148 4.15 6.20 7.26
CA ILE A 148 4.39 4.88 6.69
C ILE A 148 5.90 4.62 6.53
N LEU A 149 6.65 5.54 5.95
CA LEU A 149 8.09 5.37 5.73
C LEU A 149 8.89 5.30 7.04
N LYS A 150 8.37 5.88 8.13
CA LYS A 150 8.95 5.80 9.48
C LYS A 150 8.65 4.49 10.22
N GLN A 151 7.89 3.56 9.64
CA GLN A 151 7.69 2.24 10.26
C GLN A 151 8.98 1.42 10.19
N GLU A 152 9.24 0.66 11.26
CA GLU A 152 10.47 -0.11 11.38
C GLU A 152 10.36 -1.46 10.65
N PHE A 153 11.34 -1.75 9.79
CA PHE A 153 11.43 -3.01 9.07
C PHE A 153 11.53 -4.20 10.03
N GLY A 154 10.74 -5.26 9.80
CA GLY A 154 10.75 -6.44 10.66
C GLY A 154 10.08 -6.23 12.03
N VAL A 155 9.52 -5.05 12.29
CA VAL A 155 8.62 -4.80 13.42
C VAL A 155 7.21 -4.65 12.88
N ARG A 156 6.21 -5.08 13.66
CA ARG A 156 4.82 -4.95 13.24
C ARG A 156 4.47 -3.46 13.13
N PRO A 157 3.99 -2.97 11.98
CA PRO A 157 3.61 -1.57 11.83
C PRO A 157 2.52 -1.15 12.82
N ASP A 158 2.58 0.10 13.27
CA ASP A 158 1.52 0.71 14.07
C ASP A 158 0.36 1.15 13.16
N TYR A 159 -0.44 0.18 12.73
CA TYR A 159 -1.64 0.43 11.92
C TYR A 159 -2.61 1.40 12.60
N LYS A 160 -2.64 1.48 13.94
CA LYS A 160 -3.52 2.41 14.66
C LYS A 160 -3.06 3.84 14.42
N LYS A 161 -1.74 4.10 14.52
CA LYS A 161 -1.15 5.41 14.21
C LYS A 161 -1.31 5.76 12.73
N ILE A 162 -1.03 4.83 11.81
CA ILE A 162 -1.20 5.05 10.36
C ILE A 162 -2.65 5.45 10.04
N LEU A 163 -3.63 4.66 10.50
CA LEU A 163 -5.05 4.96 10.30
C LEU A 163 -5.48 6.27 10.96
N LYS A 164 -4.92 6.61 12.13
CA LYS A 164 -5.18 7.91 12.77
C LYS A 164 -4.69 9.06 11.88
N VAL A 165 -3.48 8.97 11.35
CA VAL A 165 -2.92 9.99 10.46
C VAL A 165 -3.74 10.10 9.17
N MET A 166 -4.15 8.98 8.56
CA MET A 166 -5.03 8.99 7.38
C MET A 166 -6.38 9.67 7.63
N ARG A 167 -6.97 9.48 8.82
CA ARG A 167 -8.25 10.14 9.18
C ARG A 167 -8.11 11.62 9.47
N GLN A 168 -6.92 12.06 9.90
CA GLN A 168 -6.62 13.45 10.19
C GLN A 168 -6.17 14.23 8.97
N ASN A 169 -5.85 13.55 7.86
CA ASN A 169 -5.30 14.16 6.66
C ASN A 169 -6.14 13.83 5.42
N GLY A 170 -6.43 14.83 4.61
CA GLY A 170 -7.33 14.74 3.47
C GLY A 170 -8.72 15.26 3.78
N TYR A 171 -9.66 14.99 2.87
CA TYR A 171 -11.04 15.46 2.99
C TYR A 171 -11.82 14.68 4.03
N ILE A 172 -12.88 15.30 4.57
CA ILE A 172 -13.84 14.63 5.44
C ILE A 172 -14.45 13.46 4.67
N ILE A 173 -14.29 12.24 5.19
CA ILE A 173 -14.76 11.01 4.56
C ILE A 173 -15.73 10.30 5.49
N ASN A 174 -16.86 9.89 4.93
CA ASN A 174 -17.71 8.91 5.57
C ASN A 174 -17.16 7.50 5.26
N GLU A 175 -16.37 6.94 6.19
CA GLU A 175 -15.83 5.58 6.06
C GLU A 175 -16.91 4.49 5.92
N ASN A 176 -18.14 4.77 6.38
CA ASN A 176 -19.24 3.82 6.35
C ASN A 176 -20.07 3.90 5.07
N ALA A 177 -19.89 4.95 4.26
CA ALA A 177 -20.56 5.02 2.96
C ALA A 177 -20.00 3.90 2.05
N PRO A 178 -20.84 3.25 1.22
CA PRO A 178 -20.33 2.37 0.17
C PRO A 178 -19.42 3.15 -0.79
N PHE A 179 -18.48 2.47 -1.46
CA PHE A 179 -17.85 3.09 -2.63
C PHE A 179 -18.91 3.28 -3.72
N GLU A 180 -18.79 4.33 -4.52
CA GLU A 180 -19.65 4.52 -5.70
C GLU A 180 -18.77 4.57 -6.94
N VAL A 181 -19.02 3.66 -7.89
CA VAL A 181 -18.37 3.71 -9.21
C VAL A 181 -19.20 4.62 -10.12
N LYS A 182 -18.62 5.74 -10.51
CA LYS A 182 -19.21 6.71 -11.43
C LYS A 182 -18.45 6.72 -12.76
N THR A 183 -19.08 7.26 -13.78
CA THR A 183 -18.48 7.42 -15.11
C THR A 183 -18.31 8.90 -15.39
N SER A 184 -17.09 9.32 -15.75
CA SER A 184 -16.84 10.71 -16.16
C SER A 184 -17.59 11.05 -17.44
N SER A 185 -17.64 12.35 -17.78
CA SER A 185 -18.13 12.82 -19.08
C SER A 185 -17.36 12.24 -20.28
N THR A 186 -16.15 11.75 -20.07
CA THR A 186 -15.30 11.09 -21.08
C THR A 186 -15.48 9.57 -21.14
N GLY A 187 -16.40 9.00 -20.35
CA GLY A 187 -16.62 7.55 -20.30
C GLY A 187 -15.66 6.78 -19.39
N LYS A 188 -14.72 7.44 -18.71
CA LYS A 188 -13.75 6.80 -17.81
C LYS A 188 -14.41 6.55 -16.44
N PRO A 189 -14.43 5.31 -15.93
CA PRO A 189 -14.93 5.04 -14.59
C PRO A 189 -13.99 5.64 -13.53
N TYR A 190 -14.55 6.12 -12.43
CA TYR A 190 -13.85 6.58 -11.24
C TYR A 190 -14.63 6.24 -9.98
N ILE A 191 -13.97 6.29 -8.83
CA ILE A 191 -14.55 5.96 -7.53
C ILE A 191 -14.73 7.25 -6.73
N GLU A 192 -15.91 7.42 -6.14
CA GLU A 192 -16.23 8.48 -5.16
C GLU A 192 -16.24 7.95 -3.72
#